data_AF-A0A0C9RPL5-F1
#
_entry.id   AF-A0A0C9RPL5-F1
#
_cell.length_a   1.000
_cell.length_b   1.000
_cell.length_c   1.000
_cell.angle_alpha   90.00
_cell.angle_beta   90.00
_cell.angle_gamma   90.00
#
_symmetry.space_group_name_H-M   'P 1'
#
loop_
_entity.id
_entity.type
_entity.pdbx_description
1 polymer ?
#
loop_
_entity_poly.entity_id
_entity_poly.type
_entity_poly.pdbx_seq_one_letter_code
_entity_poly.pdbx_strand_id
1 'polypeptide(L)'
;MANCENSSRVRYRGKFLTKKQYELKMTAKELGKANQGRRVRTEMELNNVPQPHKLINVDNRIVNLSMLGKELICSTCEAILSLNNIVNETKRGLGSYLEVACTQCPFVKTVPTSKLVKEPDSKNRQSFEINYKVSIGCLHGGIGNQVLNKVLGAAGIPTMNYNTNKDYERRVGPVVERIAKESCDRAAKIERELTIKNVEEIEKTV
;
A
#
# COMPACT_ATOMS: atom_id res chain seq x y z
N MET A 1 53.66 -28.27 3.93
CA MET A 1 53.77 -27.97 2.50
C MET A 1 52.41 -27.51 2.01
N ALA A 2 52.36 -26.31 1.44
CA ALA A 2 51.14 -25.60 1.06
C ALA A 2 50.50 -26.20 -0.19
N ASN A 3 49.17 -26.33 -0.21
CA ASN A 3 48.39 -26.39 -1.44
C ASN A 3 47.42 -25.21 -1.47
N CYS A 4 47.90 -24.14 -2.10
CA CYS A 4 47.17 -22.94 -2.46
C CYS A 4 46.39 -23.22 -3.75
N GLU A 5 45.15 -23.69 -3.66
CA GLU A 5 44.29 -23.84 -4.84
C GLU A 5 43.41 -22.59 -5.04
N ASN A 6 43.97 -21.67 -5.83
CA ASN A 6 43.31 -20.66 -6.67
C ASN A 6 41.78 -20.56 -6.58
N SER A 7 41.27 -19.79 -5.61
CA SER A 7 39.94 -19.19 -5.68
C SER A 7 39.94 -18.12 -6.79
N SER A 8 39.83 -18.53 -8.05
CA SER A 8 39.70 -17.63 -9.20
C SER A 8 38.41 -16.80 -9.07
N ARG A 9 38.59 -15.54 -8.64
CA ARG A 9 37.51 -14.57 -8.51
C ARG A 9 37.28 -13.89 -9.87
N VAL A 10 36.05 -13.95 -10.36
CA VAL A 10 35.61 -13.38 -11.64
C VAL A 10 34.91 -12.04 -11.36
N ARG A 11 35.16 -11.02 -12.19
CA ARG A 11 34.53 -9.70 -12.02
C ARG A 11 33.23 -9.62 -12.81
N TYR A 12 32.14 -9.26 -12.16
CA TYR A 12 30.81 -9.10 -12.77
C TYR A 12 30.09 -7.87 -12.21
N ARG A 13 29.69 -6.95 -13.11
CA ARG A 13 29.07 -5.64 -12.76
C ARG A 13 29.81 -4.91 -11.64
N GLY A 14 31.13 -4.81 -11.79
CA GLY A 14 32.01 -4.12 -10.84
C GLY A 14 32.37 -4.91 -9.57
N LYS A 15 31.72 -6.05 -9.28
CA LYS A 15 31.98 -6.85 -8.07
C LYS A 15 32.81 -8.10 -8.37
N PHE A 16 33.66 -8.52 -7.45
CA PHE A 16 34.37 -9.79 -7.51
C PHE A 16 33.48 -10.91 -6.96
N LEU A 17 33.28 -11.95 -7.75
CA LEU A 17 32.50 -13.14 -7.43
C LEU A 17 33.40 -14.37 -7.50
N THR A 18 33.05 -15.43 -6.78
CA THR A 18 33.65 -16.74 -7.05
C THR A 18 33.14 -17.28 -8.38
N LYS A 19 33.93 -18.13 -9.05
CA LYS A 19 33.54 -18.76 -10.32
C LYS A 19 32.18 -19.46 -10.23
N LYS A 20 31.93 -20.20 -9.13
CA LYS A 20 30.64 -20.84 -8.83
C LYS A 20 29.46 -19.86 -8.76
N GLN A 21 29.63 -18.71 -8.11
CA GLN A 21 28.59 -17.67 -8.03
C GLN A 21 28.33 -16.99 -9.38
N TYR A 22 29.36 -16.86 -10.20
CA TYR A 22 29.24 -16.33 -11.55
C TYR A 22 28.43 -17.29 -12.44
N GLU A 23 28.77 -18.58 -12.44
CA GLU A 23 28.07 -19.62 -13.21
C GLU A 23 26.59 -19.69 -12.84
N LEU A 24 26.25 -19.75 -11.54
CA LEU A 24 24.85 -19.74 -11.08
C LEU A 24 24.04 -18.55 -11.60
N LYS A 25 24.65 -17.36 -11.66
CA LYS A 25 23.98 -16.16 -12.19
C LYS A 25 23.78 -16.23 -13.70
N MET A 26 24.73 -16.83 -14.43
CA MET A 26 24.60 -17.02 -15.87
C MET A 26 23.49 -18.03 -16.18
N THR A 27 23.43 -19.15 -15.47
CA THR A 27 22.37 -20.16 -15.62
C THR A 27 20.99 -19.58 -15.29
N ALA A 28 20.85 -18.81 -14.21
CA ALA A 28 19.57 -18.15 -13.87
C ALA A 28 19.13 -17.13 -14.93
N LYS A 29 20.08 -16.42 -15.57
CA LYS A 29 19.79 -15.49 -16.66
C LYS A 29 19.35 -16.21 -17.93
N GLU A 30 19.95 -17.35 -18.24
CA GLU A 30 19.56 -18.22 -19.35
C GLU A 30 18.18 -18.83 -19.14
N LEU A 31 17.90 -19.35 -17.95
CA LEU A 31 16.56 -19.82 -17.55
C LEU A 31 15.51 -18.70 -17.65
N GLY A 32 15.84 -17.49 -17.20
CA GLY A 32 14.97 -16.32 -17.33
C GLY A 32 14.65 -15.96 -18.78
N LYS A 33 15.64 -16.03 -19.68
CA LYS A 33 15.44 -15.84 -21.12
C LYS A 33 14.64 -16.98 -21.77
N ALA A 34 14.92 -18.22 -21.40
CA ALA A 34 14.19 -19.39 -21.89
C ALA A 34 12.71 -19.37 -21.46
N ASN A 35 12.41 -18.71 -20.35
CA ASN A 35 11.04 -18.53 -19.84
C ASN A 35 10.40 -17.19 -20.24
N GLN A 36 11.11 -16.29 -20.96
CA GLN A 36 10.50 -15.08 -21.52
C GLN A 36 9.48 -15.47 -22.61
N GLY A 37 8.21 -15.23 -22.33
CA GLY A 37 7.10 -15.54 -23.24
C GLY A 37 6.38 -16.87 -22.94
N ARG A 38 6.91 -17.72 -22.05
CA ARG A 38 6.15 -18.86 -21.51
C ARG A 38 5.13 -18.35 -20.50
N ARG A 39 3.88 -18.20 -20.91
CA ARG A 39 2.75 -18.21 -19.98
C ARG A 39 2.57 -19.66 -19.51
N VAL A 40 2.68 -19.90 -18.21
CA VAL A 40 2.14 -21.12 -17.62
C VAL A 40 0.63 -21.04 -17.81
N ARG A 41 0.10 -21.82 -18.75
CA ARG A 41 -1.34 -22.05 -18.83
C ARG A 41 -1.71 -22.84 -17.59
N THR A 42 -2.35 -22.18 -16.63
CA THR A 42 -3.11 -22.88 -15.60
C THR A 42 -4.23 -23.67 -16.27
N GLU A 43 -4.61 -24.82 -15.71
CA GLU A 43 -5.63 -25.75 -16.22
C GLU A 43 -7.00 -25.11 -16.54
N MET A 44 -7.20 -23.82 -16.19
CA MET A 44 -8.39 -23.03 -16.51
C MET A 44 -8.59 -22.70 -18.01
N GLU A 45 -7.61 -22.85 -18.90
CA GLU A 45 -7.75 -22.46 -20.31
C GLU A 45 -8.45 -23.49 -21.24
N LEU A 46 -8.88 -24.65 -20.74
CA LEU A 46 -9.46 -25.73 -21.57
C LEU A 46 -10.97 -25.91 -21.48
N ASN A 47 -11.67 -25.25 -20.55
CA ASN A 47 -13.12 -25.40 -20.39
C ASN A 47 -13.82 -24.04 -20.53
N ASN A 48 -14.17 -23.67 -21.77
CA ASN A 48 -15.10 -22.58 -22.09
C ASN A 48 -16.54 -22.98 -21.72
N VAL A 49 -16.78 -23.18 -20.43
CA VAL A 49 -18.10 -23.10 -19.83
C VAL A 49 -18.06 -21.84 -18.95
N PRO A 50 -18.98 -20.88 -19.09
CA PRO A 50 -19.11 -19.79 -18.12
C PRO A 50 -19.44 -20.42 -16.78
N GLN A 51 -18.42 -20.72 -15.98
CA GLN A 51 -18.65 -21.16 -14.62
C GLN A 51 -19.24 -19.98 -13.86
N PRO A 52 -20.29 -20.19 -13.03
CA PRO A 52 -20.80 -19.15 -12.17
C PRO A 52 -19.62 -18.59 -11.37
N HIS A 53 -19.43 -17.27 -11.44
CA HIS A 53 -18.31 -16.62 -10.77
C HIS A 53 -18.28 -17.07 -9.30
N LYS A 54 -17.17 -17.69 -8.89
CA LYS A 54 -16.99 -18.14 -7.51
C LYS A 54 -17.04 -16.93 -6.60
N LEU A 55 -18.16 -16.74 -5.92
CA LEU A 55 -18.34 -15.66 -4.95
C LEU A 55 -17.30 -15.83 -3.85
N ILE A 56 -16.59 -14.74 -3.54
CA ILE A 56 -15.67 -14.71 -2.41
C ILE A 56 -16.37 -14.09 -1.21
N ASN A 57 -16.14 -14.65 -0.02
CA ASN A 57 -16.63 -14.01 1.18
C ASN A 57 -15.65 -12.88 1.56
N VAL A 58 -16.13 -11.64 1.51
CA VAL A 58 -15.36 -10.46 1.91
C VAL A 58 -15.81 -10.07 3.30
N ASP A 59 -14.93 -10.30 4.28
CA ASP A 59 -15.16 -9.91 5.68
C ASP A 59 -15.08 -8.39 5.87
N ASN A 60 -14.92 -7.94 7.12
CA ASN A 60 -14.83 -6.54 7.49
C ASN A 60 -13.76 -5.79 6.68
N ARG A 61 -14.16 -4.68 6.04
CA ARG A 61 -13.27 -3.78 5.29
C ARG A 61 -13.50 -2.34 5.73
N ILE A 62 -12.42 -1.56 5.69
CA ILE A 62 -12.52 -0.11 5.90
C ILE A 62 -12.93 0.52 4.56
N VAL A 63 -14.07 1.21 4.56
CA VAL A 63 -14.66 1.79 3.35
C VAL A 63 -14.98 3.27 3.52
N ASN A 64 -14.89 4.02 2.43
CA ASN A 64 -15.53 5.34 2.34
C ASN A 64 -16.93 5.15 1.77
N LEU A 65 -17.96 5.23 2.64
CA LEU A 65 -19.35 4.96 2.27
C LEU A 65 -19.87 5.86 1.16
N SER A 66 -19.54 7.16 1.20
CA SER A 66 -20.00 8.13 0.20
C SER A 66 -19.45 7.81 -1.20
N MET A 67 -18.18 7.42 -1.27
CA MET A 67 -17.55 6.99 -2.52
C MET A 67 -18.10 5.62 -2.96
N LEU A 68 -18.20 4.66 -2.04
CA LEU A 68 -18.64 3.31 -2.33
C LEU A 68 -20.05 3.30 -2.94
N GLY A 69 -20.98 4.07 -2.38
CA GLY A 69 -22.34 4.18 -2.91
C GLY A 69 -22.39 4.71 -4.35
N LYS A 70 -21.52 5.66 -4.71
CA LYS A 70 -21.41 6.18 -6.08
C LYS A 70 -20.77 5.18 -7.04
N GLU A 71 -19.83 4.38 -6.54
CA GLU A 71 -19.14 3.38 -7.36
C GLU A 71 -19.95 2.09 -7.55
N LEU A 72 -20.95 1.81 -6.71
CA LEU A 72 -21.85 0.65 -6.84
C LEU A 72 -22.97 0.86 -7.87
N ILE A 73 -22.64 1.45 -9.00
CA ILE A 73 -23.51 1.64 -10.16
C ILE A 73 -22.78 1.09 -11.39
N CYS A 74 -23.46 0.22 -12.15
CA CYS A 74 -22.92 -0.37 -13.36
C CYS A 74 -22.65 0.71 -14.42
N SER A 75 -21.46 0.72 -14.99
CA SER A 75 -21.08 1.70 -16.03
C SER A 75 -21.71 1.42 -17.40
N THR A 76 -22.34 0.26 -17.59
CA THR A 76 -22.94 -0.14 -18.88
C THR A 76 -24.46 0.00 -18.88
N CYS A 77 -25.13 -0.49 -17.84
CA CYS A 77 -26.60 -0.52 -17.79
C CYS A 77 -27.19 0.25 -16.60
N GLU A 78 -26.37 1.00 -15.86
CA GLU A 78 -26.76 1.87 -14.73
C GLU A 78 -27.47 1.16 -13.55
N ALA A 79 -27.54 -0.17 -13.58
CA ALA A 79 -28.10 -0.95 -12.49
C ALA A 79 -27.24 -0.85 -11.22
N ILE A 80 -27.89 -0.89 -10.06
CA ILE A 80 -27.22 -0.93 -8.75
C ILE A 80 -26.45 -2.25 -8.63
N LEU A 81 -25.18 -2.15 -8.26
CA LEU A 81 -24.33 -3.31 -8.02
C LEU A 81 -24.45 -3.76 -6.57
N SER A 82 -24.68 -5.05 -6.35
CA SER A 82 -24.75 -5.64 -5.02
C SER A 82 -23.38 -6.12 -4.55
N LEU A 83 -23.01 -5.80 -3.30
CA LEU A 83 -21.81 -6.34 -2.67
C LEU A 83 -21.86 -7.87 -2.49
N ASN A 84 -23.04 -8.49 -2.57
CA ASN A 84 -23.15 -9.96 -2.57
C ASN A 84 -22.59 -10.59 -3.86
N ASN A 85 -22.38 -9.80 -4.91
CA ASN A 85 -21.87 -10.25 -6.20
C ASN A 85 -20.39 -9.92 -6.41
N ILE A 86 -19.62 -9.85 -5.32
CA ILE A 86 -18.16 -9.71 -5.41
C ILE A 86 -17.57 -11.02 -5.93
N VAL A 87 -16.88 -10.93 -7.05
CA VAL A 87 -16.21 -12.08 -7.69
C VAL A 87 -14.73 -12.16 -7.34
N ASN A 88 -14.11 -11.04 -6.99
CA ASN A 88 -12.71 -10.97 -6.63
C ASN A 88 -12.39 -9.74 -5.77
N GLU A 89 -11.31 -9.84 -4.99
CA GLU A 89 -10.77 -8.75 -4.19
C GLU A 89 -9.25 -8.65 -4.37
N THR A 90 -8.78 -7.46 -4.76
CA THR A 90 -7.35 -7.13 -4.74
C THR A 90 -7.04 -6.15 -3.61
N LYS A 91 -6.40 -6.65 -2.55
CA LYS A 91 -6.00 -5.85 -1.38
C LYS A 91 -4.70 -5.06 -1.63
N ARG A 92 -4.64 -3.81 -1.18
CA ARG A 92 -3.44 -2.96 -1.15
C ARG A 92 -3.35 -2.19 0.16
N GLY A 93 -2.70 -2.78 1.15
CA GLY A 93 -2.72 -2.27 2.53
C GLY A 93 -4.10 -2.48 3.14
N LEU A 94 -4.71 -1.41 3.65
CA LEU A 94 -6.05 -1.40 4.25
C LEU A 94 -7.16 -1.06 3.25
N GLY A 95 -6.81 -0.63 2.04
CA GLY A 95 -7.75 -0.45 0.94
C GLY A 95 -7.78 -1.66 0.01
N SER A 96 -8.88 -1.81 -0.71
CA SER A 96 -9.10 -2.92 -1.64
C SER A 96 -9.78 -2.43 -2.92
N TYR A 97 -9.55 -3.16 -4.01
CA TYR A 97 -10.39 -3.14 -5.19
C TYR A 97 -11.31 -4.36 -5.15
N LEU A 98 -12.62 -4.14 -5.21
CA LEU A 98 -13.64 -5.16 -5.29
C LEU A 98 -14.09 -5.29 -6.73
N GLU A 99 -14.01 -6.47 -7.31
CA GLU A 99 -14.61 -6.75 -8.62
C GLU A 99 -16.04 -7.23 -8.38
N VAL A 100 -17.02 -6.44 -8.82
CA VAL A 100 -18.45 -6.69 -8.59
C VAL A 100 -19.13 -6.97 -9.92
N ALA A 101 -19.72 -8.15 -10.05
CA ALA A 101 -20.46 -8.53 -11.25
C ALA A 101 -21.86 -7.90 -11.26
N CYS A 102 -22.25 -7.33 -12.39
CA CYS A 102 -23.62 -6.87 -12.60
C CYS A 102 -24.56 -8.08 -12.80
N THR A 103 -25.79 -7.98 -12.30
CA THR A 103 -26.82 -9.01 -12.50
C THR A 103 -27.59 -8.85 -13.80
N GLN A 104 -27.52 -7.67 -14.41
CA GLN A 104 -28.30 -7.29 -15.59
C GLN A 104 -27.48 -7.34 -16.89
N CYS A 105 -26.15 -7.38 -16.80
CA CYS A 105 -25.26 -7.45 -17.96
C CYS A 105 -23.94 -8.15 -17.59
N PRO A 106 -23.14 -8.63 -18.56
CA PRO A 106 -21.89 -9.36 -18.28
C PRO A 106 -20.75 -8.44 -17.78
N PHE A 107 -21.02 -7.17 -17.46
CA PHE A 107 -20.01 -6.23 -17.00
C PHE A 107 -19.61 -6.51 -15.55
N VAL A 108 -18.29 -6.56 -15.31
CA VAL A 108 -17.71 -6.63 -13.96
C VAL A 108 -17.01 -5.30 -13.68
N LYS A 109 -17.49 -4.59 -12.66
CA LYS A 109 -16.93 -3.29 -12.28
C LYS A 109 -15.86 -3.47 -11.21
N THR A 110 -14.74 -2.78 -11.37
CA THR A 110 -13.74 -2.63 -10.29
C THR A 110 -14.10 -1.43 -9.42
N VAL A 111 -14.43 -1.69 -8.16
CA VAL A 111 -14.90 -0.72 -7.17
C VAL A 111 -13.84 -0.53 -6.08
N PRO A 112 -13.24 0.66 -5.92
CA PRO A 112 -12.29 0.90 -4.84
C PRO A 112 -13.01 1.11 -3.50
N THR A 113 -12.47 0.58 -2.39
CA THR A 113 -13.06 0.77 -1.06
C THR A 113 -12.78 2.14 -0.45
N SER A 114 -11.72 2.81 -0.90
CA SER A 114 -11.31 4.12 -0.38
C SER A 114 -10.79 5.01 -1.51
N LYS A 115 -10.69 6.32 -1.23
CA LYS A 115 -10.21 7.31 -2.18
C LYS A 115 -8.78 6.99 -2.61
N LEU A 116 -8.48 7.21 -3.89
CA LEU A 116 -7.15 7.03 -4.44
C LEU A 116 -6.41 8.37 -4.48
N VAL A 117 -5.15 8.34 -4.04
CA VAL A 117 -4.21 9.46 -4.12
C VAL A 117 -3.20 9.16 -5.21
N LYS A 118 -3.01 10.11 -6.12
CA LYS A 118 -1.95 10.05 -7.14
C LYS A 118 -0.62 10.40 -6.47
N GLU A 119 0.37 9.56 -6.66
CA GLU A 119 1.72 9.81 -6.15
C GLU A 119 2.42 10.88 -7.02
N PRO A 120 3.03 11.92 -6.42
CA PRO A 120 3.70 12.97 -7.19
C PRO A 120 4.88 12.43 -8.02
N ASP A 121 5.63 11.47 -7.49
CA ASP A 121 6.82 10.90 -8.13
C ASP A 121 6.56 9.69 -9.03
N SER A 122 5.31 9.36 -9.33
CA SER A 122 4.99 8.17 -10.13
C SER A 122 3.83 8.42 -11.08
N LYS A 123 4.14 8.53 -12.38
CA LYS A 123 3.17 8.86 -13.44
C LYS A 123 1.90 8.00 -13.42
N ASN A 124 1.97 6.75 -12.94
CA ASN A 124 0.83 5.82 -12.92
C ASN A 124 0.59 5.11 -11.58
N ARG A 125 1.25 5.52 -10.48
CA ARG A 125 1.05 4.84 -9.19
C ARG A 125 -0.01 5.56 -8.37
N GLN A 126 -1.02 4.82 -7.96
CA GLN A 126 -2.06 5.28 -7.05
C GLN A 126 -2.02 4.45 -5.77
N SER A 127 -2.24 5.14 -4.66
CA SER A 127 -2.32 4.57 -3.32
C SER A 127 -3.66 4.88 -2.69
N PHE A 128 -4.16 3.99 -1.85
CA PHE A 128 -5.36 4.28 -1.07
C PHE A 128 -5.08 5.32 0.02
N GLU A 129 -5.92 6.35 0.09
CA GLU A 129 -5.84 7.43 1.08
C GLU A 129 -5.90 6.90 2.51
N ILE A 130 -6.68 5.83 2.76
CA ILE A 130 -6.78 5.21 4.08
C ILE A 130 -5.43 4.75 4.63
N ASN A 131 -4.51 4.28 3.77
CA ASN A 131 -3.19 3.84 4.21
C ASN A 131 -2.38 5.02 4.75
N TYR A 132 -2.49 6.19 4.12
CA TYR A 132 -1.87 7.43 4.60
C TYR A 132 -2.47 7.88 5.93
N LYS A 133 -3.81 7.91 6.03
CA LYS A 133 -4.53 8.33 7.24
C LYS A 133 -4.17 7.46 8.44
N VAL A 134 -4.18 6.14 8.27
CA VAL A 134 -3.81 5.22 9.35
C VAL A 134 -2.33 5.35 9.71
N SER A 135 -1.43 5.54 8.75
CA SER A 135 -0.01 5.73 9.03
C SER A 135 0.27 7.01 9.81
N ILE A 136 -0.41 8.12 9.47
CA ILE A 136 -0.35 9.38 10.23
C ILE A 136 -0.89 9.18 11.64
N GLY A 137 -2.07 8.54 11.78
CA GLY A 137 -2.65 8.25 13.08
C GLY A 137 -1.75 7.35 13.93
N CYS A 138 -1.09 6.37 13.32
CA CYS A 138 -0.12 5.51 14.00
C CYS A 138 1.10 6.29 14.47
N LEU A 139 1.67 7.14 13.63
CA LEU A 139 2.79 8.00 14.02
C LEU A 139 2.41 8.95 15.17
N HIS A 140 1.26 9.59 15.07
CA HIS A 140 0.77 10.52 16.10
C HIS A 140 0.51 9.81 17.43
N GLY A 141 -0.03 8.59 17.38
CA GLY A 141 -0.33 7.78 18.57
C GLY A 141 0.84 6.92 19.09
N GLY A 142 2.03 7.00 18.48
CA GLY A 142 3.15 6.12 18.84
C GLY A 142 2.87 4.62 18.61
N ILE A 143 1.98 4.28 17.68
CA ILE A 143 1.52 2.91 17.40
C ILE A 143 2.39 2.28 16.32
N GLY A 144 3.11 1.21 16.66
CA GLY A 144 3.85 0.39 15.70
C GLY A 144 2.95 -0.58 14.91
N ASN A 145 3.47 -1.14 13.81
CA ASN A 145 2.75 -2.10 12.95
C ASN A 145 2.12 -3.27 13.72
N GLN A 146 2.84 -3.83 14.70
CA GLN A 146 2.36 -4.97 15.46
C GLN A 146 1.11 -4.63 16.28
N VAL A 147 1.12 -3.48 16.94
CA VAL A 147 -0.03 -3.01 17.75
C VAL A 147 -1.21 -2.72 16.83
N LEU A 148 -0.98 -2.05 15.70
CA LEU A 148 -2.00 -1.84 14.67
C LEU A 148 -2.63 -3.18 14.22
N ASN A 149 -1.80 -4.18 13.88
CA ASN A 149 -2.30 -5.46 13.41
C ASN A 149 -3.05 -6.25 14.49
N LYS A 150 -2.70 -6.11 15.78
CA LYS A 150 -3.49 -6.68 16.88
C LYS A 150 -4.89 -6.08 16.94
N VAL A 151 -4.99 -4.74 16.82
CA VAL A 151 -6.28 -4.04 16.80
C VAL A 151 -7.12 -4.45 15.59
N LEU A 152 -6.53 -4.44 14.39
CA LEU A 152 -7.22 -4.83 13.15
C LEU A 152 -7.68 -6.29 13.20
N GLY A 153 -6.81 -7.19 13.66
CA GLY A 153 -7.14 -8.61 13.82
C GLY A 153 -8.29 -8.84 14.79
N ALA A 154 -8.32 -8.14 15.93
CA ALA A 154 -9.42 -8.20 16.89
C ALA A 154 -10.75 -7.69 16.29
N ALA A 155 -10.69 -6.72 15.39
CA ALA A 155 -11.85 -6.20 14.66
C ALA A 155 -12.25 -7.04 13.43
N GLY A 156 -11.55 -8.14 13.13
CA GLY A 156 -11.78 -8.96 11.93
C GLY A 156 -11.41 -8.24 10.62
N ILE A 157 -10.61 -7.18 10.69
CA ILE A 157 -10.16 -6.39 9.53
C ILE A 157 -8.81 -6.94 9.05
N PRO A 158 -8.56 -7.07 7.73
CA PRO A 158 -7.27 -7.49 7.21
C PRO A 158 -6.12 -6.63 7.72
N THR A 159 -5.05 -7.29 8.16
CA THR A 159 -3.84 -6.64 8.66
C THR A 159 -3.01 -6.01 7.55
N MET A 160 -2.23 -4.99 7.89
CA MET A 160 -1.26 -4.38 6.98
C MET A 160 0.14 -5.00 7.19
N ASN A 161 0.75 -5.46 6.10
CA ASN A 161 2.12 -5.97 6.12
C ASN A 161 3.09 -4.89 6.62
N TYR A 162 4.06 -5.28 7.44
CA TYR A 162 5.15 -4.43 7.93
C TYR A 162 5.80 -3.59 6.83
N ASN A 163 6.15 -4.18 5.68
CA ASN A 163 6.81 -3.46 4.58
C ASN A 163 5.93 -2.34 4.02
N THR A 164 4.64 -2.62 3.84
CA THR A 164 3.65 -1.62 3.38
C THR A 164 3.49 -0.52 4.41
N ASN A 165 3.35 -0.88 5.69
CA ASN A 165 3.25 0.12 6.76
C ASN A 165 4.49 1.01 6.80
N LYS A 166 5.69 0.42 6.76
CA LYS A 166 6.95 1.16 6.82
C LYS A 166 7.17 2.07 5.62
N ASP A 167 6.71 1.65 4.44
CA ASP A 167 6.70 2.48 3.23
C ASP A 167 5.81 3.72 3.42
N TYR A 168 4.59 3.56 3.91
CA TYR A 168 3.72 4.71 4.20
C TYR A 168 4.26 5.60 5.32
N GLU A 169 4.76 5.01 6.41
CA GLU A 169 5.42 5.72 7.52
C GLU A 169 6.53 6.64 7.01
N ARG A 170 7.40 6.15 6.12
CA ARG A 170 8.48 6.94 5.51
C ARG A 170 7.99 8.06 4.59
N ARG A 171 6.83 7.88 3.95
CA ARG A 171 6.22 8.91 3.10
C ARG A 171 5.59 10.02 3.92
N VAL A 172 4.92 9.67 5.02
CA VAL A 172 4.23 10.66 5.86
C VAL A 172 5.17 11.35 6.84
N GLY A 173 6.26 10.70 7.26
CA GLY A 173 7.22 11.24 8.23
C GLY A 173 7.70 12.66 7.92
N PRO A 174 8.26 12.94 6.73
CA PRO A 174 8.72 14.28 6.36
C PRO A 174 7.61 15.34 6.36
N VAL A 175 6.38 14.94 5.98
CA VAL A 175 5.23 15.85 5.99
C VAL A 175 4.81 16.19 7.41
N VAL A 176 4.77 15.19 8.29
CA VAL A 176 4.45 15.37 9.71
C VAL A 176 5.52 16.23 10.40
N GLU A 177 6.80 15.98 10.14
CA GLU A 177 7.91 16.77 10.69
C GLU A 177 7.83 18.23 10.26
N ARG A 178 7.58 18.49 8.96
CA ARG A 178 7.41 19.85 8.45
C ARG A 178 6.24 20.57 9.13
N ILE A 179 5.08 19.92 9.23
CA ILE A 179 3.89 20.50 9.88
C ILE A 179 4.16 20.78 11.36
N ALA A 180 4.85 19.86 12.05
CA ALA A 180 5.23 20.05 13.45
C ALA A 180 6.13 21.28 13.61
N LYS A 181 7.15 21.42 12.74
CA LYS A 181 8.05 22.58 12.75
C LYS A 181 7.30 23.89 12.50
N GLU A 182 6.47 23.95 11.46
CA GLU A 182 5.64 25.13 11.16
C GLU A 182 4.71 25.50 12.31
N SER A 183 4.16 24.51 13.01
CA SER A 183 3.33 24.70 14.19
C SER A 183 4.11 25.27 15.37
N CYS A 184 5.30 24.72 15.67
CA CYS A 184 6.18 25.22 16.72
C CYS A 184 6.66 26.64 16.43
N ASP A 185 7.07 26.93 15.19
CA ASP A 185 7.50 28.26 14.78
C ASP A 185 6.38 29.30 14.91
N ARG A 186 5.13 28.91 14.57
CA ARG A 186 3.95 29.76 14.74
C ARG A 186 3.63 30.00 16.20
N ALA A 187 3.64 28.95 17.02
CA ALA A 187 3.39 29.07 18.45
C ALA A 187 4.41 29.99 19.13
N ALA A 188 5.70 29.83 18.82
CA ALA A 188 6.77 30.68 19.37
C ALA A 188 6.63 32.16 18.98
N LYS A 189 6.17 32.45 17.75
CA LYS A 189 5.90 33.83 17.32
C LYS A 189 4.72 34.44 18.09
N ILE A 190 3.62 33.69 18.21
CA ILE A 190 2.43 34.14 18.95
C ILE A 190 2.77 34.35 20.43
N GLU A 191 3.49 33.42 21.05
CA GLU A 191 3.95 33.52 22.43
C GLU A 191 4.79 34.78 22.64
N ARG A 192 5.82 34.98 21.80
CA ARG A 192 6.65 36.20 21.85
C ARG A 192 5.82 37.48 21.74
N GLU A 193 4.89 37.54 20.79
CA GLU A 193 4.02 38.71 20.61
C GLU A 193 3.14 38.98 21.84
N LEU A 194 2.57 37.94 22.44
CA LEU A 194 1.76 38.04 23.64
C LEU A 194 2.59 38.45 24.86
N THR A 195 3.80 37.90 25.03
CA THR A 195 4.72 38.28 26.10
C THR A 195 5.08 39.76 26.01
N ILE A 196 5.38 40.27 24.81
CA ILE A 196 5.70 41.69 24.61
C ILE A 196 4.48 42.58 24.95
N LYS A 197 3.27 42.18 24.55
CA LYS A 197 2.05 42.95 24.82
C LYS A 197 1.67 42.99 26.30
N ASN A 198 1.96 41.91 27.03
CA ASN A 198 1.52 41.75 28.43
C ASN A 198 2.68 41.91 29.43
N VAL A 199 3.79 42.56 29.03
CA VAL A 199 5.00 42.72 29.86
C VAL A 199 4.67 43.25 31.26
N GLU A 200 3.84 44.29 31.36
CA GLU A 200 3.50 44.95 32.63
C GLU A 200 2.63 44.08 33.54
N GLU A 201 1.81 43.18 32.98
CA GLU A 201 1.03 42.22 33.77
C GLU A 201 1.92 41.07 34.25
N ILE A 202 2.79 40.57 33.39
CA ILE A 202 3.74 39.49 33.71
C ILE A 202 4.70 39.94 34.82
N GLU A 203 5.24 41.16 34.75
CA GLU A 203 6.12 41.73 35.79
C GLU A 203 5.43 41.87 37.16
N LYS A 204 4.10 42.00 37.21
CA LYS A 204 3.34 42.04 38.47
C LYS A 204 3.07 40.65 39.06
N THR A 205 3.28 39.60 38.27
CA THR A 205 2.98 38.21 38.66
C THR A 205 4.22 37.40 39.04
N VAL A 206 5.42 37.91 38.74
CA VAL A 206 6.73 37.33 39.10
C VAL A 206 7.26 38.00 40.37
#